data_AF-A0AAD4KMT7-F1
#
_entry.id   AF-A0AAD4KMT7-F1
#
_cell.length_a   1.000
_cell.length_b   1.000
_cell.length_c   1.000
_cell.angle_alpha   90.00
_cell.angle_beta   90.00
_cell.angle_gamma   90.00
#
_symmetry.space_group_name_H-M   'P 1'
#
loop_
_entity.id
_entity.type
_entity.pdbx_description
1 polymer ?
#
loop_
_entity_poly.entity_id
_entity_poly.type
_entity_poly.pdbx_seq_one_letter_code
_entity_poly.pdbx_strand_id
1 'polypeptide(L)'
;MNITRTSMDPVELYTYPMALLSAVPAMPSEDELARLQEGFFTCFKQHIFIDKVDIVGTLSTIPPYLQLALACISSVTSPLATVNEHPDGNGTFPADVSASSFVAGVHLWSVMLEVDNREARLLEAVLAAALLITYGILSTDRRDCRLATGLLANVATISRRLHLTDYYPPLLASSDLSEREFRTKSSLINYMLLTDVMHAIHCGTVLNYSVSELLIRMPSTNRSFRTIYNLLAHGKALPQDVKSPEDSLLLLTALLSDIIYMQRCHMSTLPLSIPNDNVLRNPYAPLSVNSECWRLKVDMMTALSQWENHFRDKVENDILALHCFAKLHLACPALWELPRMAGYGGSASLSPNAVDSKQIDIPDKAMDLAWLVLDHCDRGSKPTKPNLSIWLPIILFISSLVVWQRLRSQSATDLKYGTLKVLSMFRNEIARQPWPCCLDMTSTLDRLMQN
;
A
#
# COMPACT_ATOMS: atom_id res chain seq x y z
N MET A 1 -23.19 62.43 -6.50
CA MET A 1 -21.94 61.67 -6.32
C MET A 1 -22.31 60.20 -6.46
N ASN A 2 -21.98 59.62 -7.61
CA ASN A 2 -22.35 58.26 -7.99
C ASN A 2 -21.53 57.27 -7.15
N ILE A 3 -22.21 56.44 -6.35
CA ILE A 3 -21.62 55.20 -5.85
C ILE A 3 -21.94 54.16 -6.91
N THR A 4 -20.95 53.95 -7.78
CA THR A 4 -20.90 52.90 -8.78
C THR A 4 -21.07 51.55 -8.10
N ARG A 5 -22.10 50.82 -8.54
CA ARG A 5 -22.23 49.37 -8.40
C ARG A 5 -20.91 48.72 -8.82
N THR A 6 -20.16 48.19 -7.87
CA THR A 6 -19.25 47.09 -8.15
C THR A 6 -20.12 45.85 -8.36
N SER A 7 -20.05 45.28 -9.55
CA SER A 7 -20.59 43.96 -9.83
C SER A 7 -19.89 42.98 -8.89
N MET A 8 -20.60 42.49 -7.89
CA MET A 8 -20.25 41.21 -7.32
C MET A 8 -20.63 40.17 -8.37
N ASP A 9 -19.64 39.49 -8.92
CA ASP A 9 -19.85 38.22 -9.59
C ASP A 9 -20.74 37.36 -8.67
N PRO A 10 -21.73 36.64 -9.20
CA PRO A 10 -22.46 35.69 -8.39
C PRO A 10 -21.49 34.55 -8.08
N VAL A 11 -20.78 34.67 -6.95
CA VAL A 11 -20.28 33.51 -6.25
C VAL A 11 -21.54 32.77 -5.83
N GLU A 12 -21.98 31.84 -6.66
CA GLU A 12 -22.97 30.85 -6.25
C GLU A 12 -22.39 30.20 -4.99
N LEU A 13 -22.95 30.60 -3.84
CA LEU A 13 -22.61 30.07 -2.53
C LEU A 13 -23.17 28.65 -2.46
N TYR A 14 -22.53 27.74 -3.16
CA TYR A 14 -22.77 26.32 -2.99
C TYR A 14 -22.51 25.97 -1.54
N THR A 15 -23.45 25.30 -0.90
CA THR A 15 -23.28 24.74 0.44
C THR A 15 -22.70 23.33 0.34
N TYR A 16 -22.12 22.85 1.42
CA TYR A 16 -21.71 21.44 1.52
C TYR A 16 -22.91 20.51 1.26
N PRO A 17 -22.76 19.41 0.49
CA PRO A 17 -21.52 18.90 -0.12
C PRO A 17 -21.21 19.43 -1.53
N MET A 18 -22.12 20.17 -2.17
CA MET A 18 -21.94 20.68 -3.54
C MET A 18 -20.78 21.68 -3.68
N ALA A 19 -20.44 22.38 -2.60
CA ALA A 19 -19.24 23.22 -2.52
C ALA A 19 -17.92 22.48 -2.83
N LEU A 20 -17.89 21.15 -2.69
CA LEU A 20 -16.70 20.37 -3.04
C LEU A 20 -16.48 20.34 -4.57
N LEU A 21 -17.55 20.46 -5.36
CA LEU A 21 -17.47 20.45 -6.83
C LEU A 21 -16.96 21.78 -7.41
N SER A 22 -17.14 22.89 -6.69
CA SER A 22 -16.55 24.18 -7.10
C SER A 22 -15.04 24.25 -6.86
N ALA A 23 -14.49 23.35 -6.04
CA ALA A 23 -13.07 23.21 -5.78
C ALA A 23 -12.38 22.12 -6.64
N VAL A 24 -13.07 21.61 -7.66
CA VAL A 24 -12.51 20.59 -8.57
C VAL A 24 -11.50 21.26 -9.53
N PRO A 25 -10.28 20.73 -9.65
CA PRO A 25 -9.29 21.23 -10.61
C PRO A 25 -9.78 21.14 -12.06
N ALA A 26 -9.08 21.83 -12.97
CA ALA A 26 -9.33 21.67 -14.40
C ALA A 26 -9.18 20.19 -14.80
N MET A 27 -10.21 19.67 -15.46
CA MET A 27 -10.26 18.28 -15.87
C MET A 27 -9.50 18.08 -17.18
N PRO A 28 -8.85 16.92 -17.39
CA PRO A 28 -8.27 16.58 -18.69
C PRO A 28 -9.35 16.56 -19.78
N SER A 29 -8.96 16.81 -21.03
CA SER A 29 -9.89 16.73 -22.16
C SER A 29 -10.42 15.30 -22.34
N GLU A 30 -11.56 15.13 -23.02
CA GLU A 30 -12.12 13.79 -23.27
C GLU A 30 -11.14 12.88 -24.04
N ASP A 31 -10.41 13.43 -25.01
CA ASP A 31 -9.38 12.71 -25.76
C ASP A 31 -8.21 12.28 -24.86
N GLU A 32 -7.81 13.14 -23.93
CA GLU A 32 -6.76 12.82 -22.96
C GLU A 32 -7.21 11.74 -21.96
N LEU A 33 -8.45 11.84 -21.46
CA LEU A 33 -9.04 10.80 -20.60
C LEU A 33 -9.11 9.46 -21.31
N ALA A 34 -9.53 9.42 -22.59
CA ALA A 34 -9.58 8.20 -23.38
C ALA A 34 -8.19 7.55 -23.54
N ARG A 35 -7.16 8.36 -23.87
CA ARG A 35 -5.77 7.91 -23.95
C ARG A 35 -5.26 7.36 -22.61
N LEU A 36 -5.55 8.05 -21.50
CA LEU A 36 -5.15 7.59 -20.17
C LEU A 36 -5.88 6.30 -19.79
N GLN A 37 -7.15 6.15 -20.12
CA GLN A 37 -7.88 4.89 -19.91
C GLN A 37 -7.23 3.73 -20.68
N GLU A 38 -6.89 3.93 -21.95
CA GLU A 38 -6.13 2.93 -22.73
C GLU A 38 -4.79 2.60 -22.05
N GLY A 39 -4.08 3.61 -21.56
CA GLY A 39 -2.85 3.44 -20.78
C GLY A 39 -3.05 2.58 -19.51
N PHE A 40 -4.19 2.71 -18.82
CA PHE A 40 -4.50 1.88 -17.66
C PHE A 40 -4.67 0.42 -18.07
N PHE A 41 -5.45 0.15 -19.12
CA PHE A 41 -5.74 -1.21 -19.58
C PHE A 41 -4.51 -1.93 -20.15
N THR A 42 -3.60 -1.18 -20.76
CA THR A 42 -2.34 -1.71 -21.29
C THR A 42 -1.27 -1.89 -20.22
N CYS A 43 -1.33 -1.12 -19.13
CA CYS A 43 -0.33 -1.14 -18.06
C CYS A 43 -0.91 -1.68 -16.75
N PHE A 44 -1.49 -0.82 -15.90
CA PHE A 44 -1.86 -1.16 -14.52
C PHE A 44 -2.92 -2.27 -14.39
N LYS A 45 -3.77 -2.49 -15.39
CA LYS A 45 -4.74 -3.60 -15.40
C LYS A 45 -4.07 -4.96 -15.22
N GLN A 46 -2.81 -5.10 -15.62
CA GLN A 46 -2.02 -6.33 -15.46
C GLN A 46 -1.59 -6.59 -14.01
N HIS A 47 -1.86 -5.69 -13.07
CA HIS A 47 -1.59 -5.91 -11.66
C HIS A 47 -2.31 -7.17 -11.17
N ILE A 48 -1.60 -7.99 -10.41
CA ILE A 48 -1.96 -9.35 -9.99
C ILE A 48 -3.40 -9.52 -9.45
N PHE A 49 -3.91 -8.56 -8.67
CA PHE A 49 -5.29 -8.57 -8.19
C PHE A 49 -6.27 -7.80 -9.08
N ILE A 50 -5.80 -6.88 -9.92
CA ILE A 50 -6.67 -6.06 -10.77
C ILE A 50 -6.97 -6.77 -12.09
N ASP A 51 -6.09 -7.65 -12.58
CA ASP A 51 -6.27 -8.40 -13.83
C ASP A 51 -7.60 -9.16 -13.89
N LYS A 52 -8.06 -9.69 -12.75
CA LYS A 52 -9.33 -10.43 -12.64
C LYS A 52 -10.55 -9.57 -12.36
N VAL A 53 -10.38 -8.28 -12.09
CA VAL A 53 -11.48 -7.34 -11.92
C VAL A 53 -12.03 -6.99 -13.30
N ASP A 54 -13.30 -7.31 -13.54
CA ASP A 54 -13.97 -7.00 -14.79
C ASP A 54 -14.45 -5.54 -14.81
N ILE A 55 -13.77 -4.71 -15.60
CA ILE A 55 -14.05 -3.25 -15.69
C ILE A 55 -14.89 -2.92 -16.93
N VAL A 56 -14.75 -3.71 -18.00
CA VAL A 56 -15.34 -3.44 -19.32
C VAL A 56 -16.61 -4.27 -19.55
N GLY A 57 -16.71 -5.45 -18.94
CA GLY A 57 -17.81 -6.38 -19.19
C GLY A 57 -19.16 -6.00 -18.56
N THR A 58 -19.20 -5.02 -17.65
CA THR A 58 -20.42 -4.65 -16.90
C THR A 58 -21.14 -3.42 -17.44
N LEU A 59 -20.49 -2.57 -18.26
CA LEU A 59 -21.02 -1.25 -18.58
C LEU A 59 -20.83 -0.87 -20.06
N SER A 60 -21.86 -0.26 -20.66
CA SER A 60 -21.77 0.37 -21.99
C SER A 60 -20.95 1.67 -21.98
N THR A 61 -20.82 2.30 -20.81
CA THR A 61 -20.12 3.58 -20.60
C THR A 61 -19.47 3.58 -19.22
N ILE A 62 -18.18 3.90 -19.13
CA ILE A 62 -17.45 3.99 -17.86
C ILE A 62 -17.94 5.24 -17.10
N PRO A 63 -18.32 5.14 -15.81
CA PRO A 63 -18.82 6.28 -15.06
C PRO A 63 -17.71 7.30 -14.73
N PRO A 64 -18.02 8.59 -14.57
CA PRO A 64 -17.01 9.65 -14.43
C PRO A 64 -16.01 9.44 -13.28
N TYR A 65 -16.46 8.95 -12.12
CA TYR A 65 -15.57 8.66 -10.98
C TYR A 65 -14.54 7.58 -11.30
N LEU A 66 -14.93 6.57 -12.09
CA LEU A 66 -14.03 5.50 -12.50
C LEU A 66 -13.09 6.01 -13.59
N GLN A 67 -13.56 6.81 -14.55
CA GLN A 67 -12.70 7.44 -15.55
C GLN A 67 -11.58 8.25 -14.90
N LEU A 68 -11.93 9.05 -13.89
CA LEU A 68 -10.98 9.83 -13.09
C LEU A 68 -9.94 8.96 -12.37
N ALA A 69 -10.39 7.89 -11.72
CA ALA A 69 -9.51 6.97 -11.00
C ALA A 69 -8.56 6.22 -11.94
N LEU A 70 -9.05 5.77 -13.10
CA LEU A 70 -8.24 5.13 -14.14
C LEU A 70 -7.19 6.11 -14.69
N ALA A 71 -7.59 7.35 -14.98
CA ALA A 71 -6.69 8.41 -15.44
C ALA A 71 -5.62 8.77 -14.40
N CYS A 72 -6.01 8.85 -13.13
CA CYS A 72 -5.11 9.11 -12.01
C CYS A 72 -3.98 8.06 -11.91
N ILE A 73 -4.30 6.77 -11.99
CA ILE A 73 -3.29 5.71 -11.93
C ILE A 73 -2.48 5.61 -13.22
N SER A 74 -3.14 5.77 -14.38
CA SER A 74 -2.48 5.65 -15.68
C SER A 74 -1.47 6.76 -15.93
N SER A 75 -1.76 8.00 -15.52
CA SER A 75 -0.84 9.14 -15.66
C SER A 75 0.48 8.93 -14.92
N VAL A 76 0.49 8.11 -13.87
CA VAL A 76 1.69 7.71 -13.12
C VAL A 76 2.37 6.50 -13.76
N THR A 77 1.60 5.50 -14.16
CA THR A 77 2.13 4.15 -14.47
C THR A 77 2.36 3.88 -15.95
N SER A 78 1.73 4.65 -16.84
CA SER A 78 1.79 4.40 -18.28
C SER A 78 2.90 5.23 -18.94
N PRO A 79 3.80 4.60 -19.72
CA PRO A 79 4.77 5.36 -20.51
C PRO A 79 4.09 6.21 -21.59
N LEU A 80 2.88 5.85 -22.04
CA LEU A 80 2.09 6.65 -22.98
C LEU A 80 1.66 8.01 -22.41
N ALA A 81 1.68 8.19 -21.09
CA ALA A 81 1.44 9.48 -20.44
C ALA A 81 2.61 10.46 -20.64
N THR A 82 3.83 9.95 -20.83
CA THR A 82 5.06 10.76 -20.92
C THR A 82 5.43 11.24 -22.34
N VAL A 83 4.74 10.76 -23.39
CA VAL A 83 5.18 10.97 -24.80
C VAL A 83 4.90 12.38 -25.35
N ASN A 84 4.07 13.19 -24.68
CA ASN A 84 3.82 14.57 -25.14
C ASN A 84 4.80 15.57 -24.51
N GLU A 85 6.10 15.38 -24.75
CA GLU A 85 7.13 16.42 -24.57
C GLU A 85 7.11 17.42 -25.76
N HIS A 86 5.92 17.85 -26.22
CA HIS A 86 5.79 19.04 -27.04
C HIS A 86 5.08 20.10 -26.19
N PRO A 87 5.80 21.12 -25.71
CA PRO A 87 5.22 22.16 -24.90
C PRO A 87 4.43 23.09 -25.83
N ASP A 88 3.21 22.71 -26.16
CA ASP A 88 2.23 23.66 -26.66
C ASP A 88 1.84 24.59 -25.52
N GLY A 89 2.69 25.59 -25.24
CA GLY A 89 2.42 26.84 -24.49
C GLY A 89 1.90 26.79 -23.04
N ASN A 90 1.31 25.68 -22.59
CA ASN A 90 0.51 25.51 -21.38
C ASN A 90 0.78 24.14 -20.69
N GLY A 91 1.92 23.51 -21.00
CA GLY A 91 2.26 22.14 -20.65
C GLY A 91 1.93 21.77 -19.20
N THR A 92 0.91 20.93 -19.03
CA THR A 92 0.52 20.33 -17.76
C THR A 92 1.38 19.08 -17.56
N PHE A 93 2.14 19.03 -16.47
CA PHE A 93 3.01 17.88 -16.22
C PHE A 93 2.17 16.65 -15.85
N PRO A 94 2.61 15.41 -16.13
CA PRO A 94 1.87 14.19 -15.73
C PRO A 94 1.52 14.13 -14.23
N ALA A 95 2.40 14.69 -13.38
CA ALA A 95 2.16 14.84 -11.95
C ALA A 95 0.98 15.78 -11.62
N ASP A 96 0.74 16.79 -12.46
CA ASP A 96 -0.39 17.71 -12.31
C ASP A 96 -1.70 17.02 -12.69
N VAL A 97 -1.67 16.16 -13.72
CA VAL A 97 -2.83 15.38 -14.18
C VAL A 97 -3.24 14.33 -13.13
N SER A 98 -2.27 13.61 -12.57
CA SER A 98 -2.54 12.59 -11.54
C SER A 98 -3.12 13.22 -10.27
N ALA A 99 -2.53 14.33 -9.81
CA ALA A 99 -2.99 15.05 -8.63
C ALA A 99 -4.36 15.69 -8.85
N SER A 100 -4.59 16.31 -10.01
CA SER A 100 -5.89 16.91 -10.34
C SER A 100 -6.99 15.87 -10.41
N SER A 101 -6.71 14.73 -11.07
CA SER A 101 -7.65 13.60 -11.18
C SER A 101 -7.94 12.98 -9.81
N PHE A 102 -6.93 12.90 -8.93
CA PHE A 102 -7.11 12.42 -7.57
C PHE A 102 -8.04 13.31 -6.76
N VAL A 103 -7.76 14.62 -6.72
CA VAL A 103 -8.59 15.59 -5.97
C VAL A 103 -10.02 15.59 -6.50
N ALA A 104 -10.19 15.64 -7.82
CA ALA A 104 -11.50 15.55 -8.47
C ALA A 104 -12.24 14.26 -8.09
N GLY A 105 -11.56 13.12 -8.14
CA GLY A 105 -12.12 11.81 -7.79
C GLY A 105 -12.54 11.72 -6.31
N VAL A 106 -11.74 12.23 -5.38
CA VAL A 106 -12.05 12.25 -3.94
C VAL A 106 -13.23 13.17 -3.63
N HIS A 107 -13.30 14.35 -4.26
CA HIS A 107 -14.43 15.26 -4.10
C HIS A 107 -15.71 14.64 -4.66
N LEU A 108 -15.65 14.05 -5.86
CA LEU A 108 -16.79 13.37 -6.47
C LEU A 108 -17.26 12.20 -5.60
N TRP A 109 -16.35 11.39 -5.06
CA TRP A 109 -16.67 10.32 -4.12
C TRP A 109 -17.38 10.86 -2.86
N SER A 110 -16.90 11.96 -2.30
CA SER A 110 -17.50 12.58 -1.11
C SER A 110 -18.92 13.06 -1.40
N VAL A 111 -19.15 13.69 -2.55
CA VAL A 111 -20.49 14.10 -2.99
C VAL A 111 -21.38 12.88 -3.23
N MET A 112 -20.89 11.82 -3.88
CA MET A 112 -21.65 10.58 -4.06
C MET A 112 -22.05 9.99 -2.71
N LEU A 113 -21.15 9.91 -1.73
CA LEU A 113 -21.48 9.36 -0.42
C LEU A 113 -22.60 10.12 0.30
N GLU A 114 -22.60 11.45 0.19
CA GLU A 114 -23.49 12.36 0.91
C GLU A 114 -24.84 12.59 0.20
N VAL A 115 -24.81 12.72 -1.14
CA VAL A 115 -25.99 13.04 -1.95
C VAL A 115 -26.69 11.80 -2.47
N ASP A 116 -25.93 10.83 -2.97
CA ASP A 116 -26.47 9.59 -3.52
C ASP A 116 -25.65 8.37 -3.07
N ASN A 117 -25.88 7.98 -1.83
CA ASN A 117 -25.20 6.85 -1.22
C ASN A 117 -25.44 5.52 -1.96
N ARG A 118 -26.42 5.44 -2.88
CA ARG A 118 -26.64 4.25 -3.70
C ARG A 118 -25.56 4.11 -4.76
N GLU A 119 -25.15 5.21 -5.37
CA GLU A 119 -24.07 5.21 -6.38
C GLU A 119 -22.73 4.80 -5.75
N ALA A 120 -22.45 5.30 -4.54
CA ALA A 120 -21.24 4.92 -3.80
C ALA A 120 -21.21 3.43 -3.39
N ARG A 121 -22.34 2.71 -3.50
CA ARG A 121 -22.49 1.27 -3.24
C ARG A 121 -22.38 0.42 -4.51
N LEU A 122 -21.94 0.99 -5.62
CA LEU A 122 -21.60 0.21 -6.82
C LEU A 122 -20.17 -0.35 -6.70
N LEU A 123 -19.94 -1.50 -7.33
CA LEU A 123 -18.63 -2.16 -7.28
C LEU A 123 -17.56 -1.32 -7.99
N GLU A 124 -17.97 -0.65 -9.07
CA GLU A 124 -17.17 0.29 -9.85
C GLU A 124 -16.74 1.50 -9.02
N ALA A 125 -17.63 1.99 -8.14
CA ALA A 125 -17.32 3.08 -7.23
C ALA A 125 -16.27 2.64 -6.20
N VAL A 126 -16.41 1.43 -5.62
CA VAL A 126 -15.42 0.85 -4.71
C VAL A 126 -14.07 0.65 -5.41
N LEU A 127 -14.07 0.16 -6.65
CA LEU A 127 -12.85 0.03 -7.46
C LEU A 127 -12.19 1.40 -7.69
N ALA A 128 -12.96 2.40 -8.12
CA ALA A 128 -12.46 3.75 -8.34
C ALA A 128 -11.80 4.30 -7.07
N ALA A 129 -12.46 4.14 -5.93
CA ALA A 129 -11.93 4.58 -4.66
C ALA A 129 -10.66 3.81 -4.25
N ALA A 130 -10.59 2.49 -4.47
CA ALA A 130 -9.39 1.68 -4.22
C ALA A 130 -8.18 2.15 -5.06
N LEU A 131 -8.40 2.51 -6.32
CA LEU A 131 -7.37 3.09 -7.18
C LEU A 131 -6.94 4.47 -6.69
N LEU A 132 -7.87 5.36 -6.32
CA LEU A 132 -7.56 6.67 -5.76
C LEU A 132 -6.77 6.57 -4.44
N ILE A 133 -7.15 5.63 -3.55
CA ILE A 133 -6.41 5.35 -2.31
C ILE A 133 -4.96 4.95 -2.63
N THR A 134 -4.76 4.10 -3.65
CA THR A 134 -3.43 3.66 -4.07
C THR A 134 -2.54 4.84 -4.46
N TYR A 135 -3.07 5.76 -5.28
CA TYR A 135 -2.36 6.99 -5.62
C TYR A 135 -2.06 7.83 -4.38
N GLY A 136 -3.06 8.10 -3.54
CA GLY A 136 -2.88 9.00 -2.40
C GLY A 136 -1.93 8.46 -1.32
N ILE A 137 -1.84 7.14 -1.15
CA ILE A 137 -0.78 6.51 -0.33
C ILE A 137 0.59 6.77 -0.95
N LEU A 138 0.71 6.60 -2.26
CA LEU A 138 1.97 6.74 -3.00
C LEU A 138 2.25 8.18 -3.49
N SER A 139 1.55 9.17 -2.93
CA SER A 139 1.75 10.60 -3.22
C SER A 139 2.86 11.19 -2.34
N THR A 140 3.48 12.28 -2.81
CA THR A 140 4.37 13.13 -2.00
C THR A 140 3.59 14.08 -1.10
N ASP A 141 2.40 14.53 -1.49
CA ASP A 141 1.63 15.48 -0.70
C ASP A 141 0.98 14.78 0.51
N ARG A 142 1.31 15.26 1.71
CA ARG A 142 0.69 14.78 2.96
C ARG A 142 -0.83 14.98 2.99
N ARG A 143 -1.34 15.99 2.28
CA ARG A 143 -2.79 16.20 2.13
C ARG A 143 -3.42 15.02 1.39
N ASP A 144 -2.74 14.49 0.38
CA ASP A 144 -3.22 13.32 -0.36
C ASP A 144 -3.22 12.05 0.50
N CYS A 145 -2.16 11.73 1.27
CA CYS A 145 -2.23 10.57 2.20
C CYS A 145 -3.36 10.76 3.23
N ARG A 146 -3.61 11.98 3.72
CA ARG A 146 -4.75 12.24 4.64
C ARG A 146 -6.10 12.00 3.99
N LEU A 147 -6.31 12.49 2.77
CA LEU A 147 -7.53 12.24 2.01
C LEU A 147 -7.72 10.75 1.72
N ALA A 148 -6.65 10.06 1.30
CA ALA A 148 -6.66 8.62 1.09
C ALA A 148 -6.97 7.83 2.37
N THR A 149 -6.49 8.29 3.53
CA THR A 149 -6.81 7.69 4.84
C THR A 149 -8.31 7.76 5.13
N GLY A 150 -8.93 8.93 4.93
CA GLY A 150 -10.38 9.09 5.09
C GLY A 150 -11.17 8.26 4.08
N LEU A 151 -10.72 8.25 2.82
CA LEU A 151 -11.32 7.46 1.75
C LEU A 151 -11.28 5.96 2.06
N LEU A 152 -10.15 5.45 2.53
CA LEU A 152 -9.97 4.04 2.89
C LEU A 152 -10.93 3.58 3.99
N ALA A 153 -11.11 4.37 5.05
CA ALA A 153 -12.07 4.08 6.12
C ALA A 153 -13.53 4.04 5.59
N ASN A 154 -13.88 4.98 4.71
CA ASN A 154 -15.20 5.02 4.08
C ASN A 154 -15.43 3.79 3.18
N VAL A 155 -14.45 3.47 2.33
CA VAL A 155 -14.51 2.33 1.42
C VAL A 155 -14.57 1.00 2.17
N ALA A 156 -13.82 0.85 3.27
CA ALA A 156 -13.92 -0.34 4.12
C ALA A 156 -15.33 -0.53 4.68
N THR A 157 -15.97 0.57 5.10
CA THR A 157 -17.37 0.54 5.57
C THR A 157 -18.34 0.15 4.46
N ILE A 158 -18.19 0.72 3.26
CA ILE A 158 -19.02 0.37 2.09
C ILE A 158 -18.80 -1.08 1.67
N SER A 159 -17.56 -1.56 1.66
CA SER A 159 -17.21 -2.93 1.28
C SER A 159 -17.87 -3.96 2.18
N ARG A 160 -17.94 -3.70 3.49
CA ARG A 160 -18.71 -4.53 4.44
C ARG A 160 -20.21 -4.50 4.15
N ARG A 161 -20.77 -3.33 3.85
CA ARG A 161 -22.20 -3.19 3.49
C ARG A 161 -22.56 -3.90 2.17
N LEU A 162 -21.59 -4.02 1.27
CA LEU A 162 -21.72 -4.77 0.03
C LEU A 162 -21.40 -6.25 0.19
N HIS A 163 -21.11 -6.70 1.42
CA HIS A 163 -20.78 -8.08 1.72
C HIS A 163 -19.61 -8.61 0.87
N LEU A 164 -18.64 -7.73 0.53
CA LEU A 164 -17.45 -8.13 -0.25
C LEU A 164 -16.51 -9.04 0.54
N THR A 165 -16.61 -8.98 1.86
CA THR A 165 -15.86 -9.82 2.80
C THR A 165 -16.51 -11.19 3.01
N ASP A 166 -17.75 -11.39 2.57
CA ASP A 166 -18.57 -12.52 3.01
C ASP A 166 -18.46 -13.73 2.06
N TYR A 167 -18.59 -14.93 2.63
CA TYR A 167 -18.54 -16.16 1.85
C TYR A 167 -19.88 -16.41 1.17
N TYR A 168 -19.87 -16.48 -0.16
CA TYR A 168 -21.00 -16.96 -0.95
C TYR A 168 -20.85 -18.44 -1.27
N PRO A 169 -21.75 -19.32 -0.77
CA PRO A 169 -21.72 -20.74 -1.09
C PRO A 169 -22.04 -20.97 -2.57
N PRO A 170 -21.26 -21.82 -3.27
CA PRO A 170 -21.51 -22.11 -4.68
C PRO A 170 -22.84 -22.83 -4.93
N LEU A 171 -23.47 -23.41 -3.89
CA LEU A 171 -24.76 -24.10 -4.00
C LEU A 171 -25.93 -23.17 -4.35
N LEU A 172 -25.79 -21.86 -4.15
CA LEU A 172 -26.79 -20.85 -4.53
C LEU A 172 -26.48 -20.18 -5.89
N ALA A 173 -25.29 -20.42 -6.43
CA ALA A 173 -24.75 -19.85 -7.66
C ALA A 173 -25.06 -20.77 -8.85
N SER A 174 -26.33 -20.84 -9.26
CA SER A 174 -26.75 -21.69 -10.39
C SER A 174 -26.49 -21.08 -11.78
N SER A 175 -25.79 -19.94 -11.87
CA SER A 175 -25.50 -19.26 -13.14
C SER A 175 -24.03 -18.85 -13.27
N ASP A 176 -23.46 -18.97 -14.48
CA ASP A 176 -22.08 -18.53 -14.79
C ASP A 176 -21.83 -17.04 -14.47
N LEU A 177 -22.88 -16.22 -14.55
CA LEU A 177 -22.86 -14.80 -14.17
C LEU A 177 -22.46 -14.60 -12.70
N SER A 178 -22.87 -15.51 -11.82
CA SER A 178 -22.54 -15.43 -10.39
C SER A 178 -21.08 -15.78 -10.07
N GLU A 179 -20.41 -16.60 -10.89
CA GLU A 179 -18.99 -16.92 -10.68
C GLU A 179 -18.07 -15.76 -11.09
N ARG A 180 -18.37 -15.10 -12.21
CA ARG A 180 -17.62 -13.92 -12.67
C ARG A 180 -17.71 -12.79 -11.64
N GLU A 181 -18.91 -12.48 -11.17
CA GLU A 181 -19.13 -11.46 -10.16
C GLU A 181 -18.39 -11.79 -8.85
N PHE A 182 -18.47 -13.05 -8.40
CA PHE A 182 -17.75 -13.51 -7.22
C PHE A 182 -16.24 -13.33 -7.36
N ARG A 183 -15.67 -13.68 -8.52
CA ARG A 183 -14.24 -13.52 -8.81
C ARG A 183 -13.81 -12.05 -8.79
N THR A 184 -14.60 -11.16 -9.39
CA THR A 184 -14.35 -9.71 -9.37
C THR A 184 -14.36 -9.18 -7.93
N LYS A 185 -15.39 -9.52 -7.14
CA LYS A 185 -15.50 -9.12 -5.73
C LYS A 185 -14.32 -9.61 -4.89
N SER A 186 -13.97 -10.89 -5.03
CA SER A 186 -12.85 -11.50 -4.31
C SER A 186 -11.51 -10.88 -4.69
N SER A 187 -11.31 -10.52 -5.96
CA SER A 187 -10.06 -9.89 -6.40
C SER A 187 -9.95 -8.45 -5.92
N LEU A 188 -11.07 -7.72 -5.89
CA LEU A 188 -11.14 -6.36 -5.38
C LEU A 188 -10.86 -6.29 -3.87
N ILE A 189 -11.45 -7.18 -3.05
CA ILE A 189 -11.17 -7.22 -1.61
C ILE A 189 -9.71 -7.61 -1.31
N ASN A 190 -9.11 -8.51 -2.10
CA ASN A 190 -7.68 -8.83 -1.99
C ASN A 190 -6.81 -7.61 -2.28
N TYR A 191 -7.15 -6.84 -3.32
CA TYR A 191 -6.47 -5.60 -3.63
C TYR A 191 -6.60 -4.57 -2.50
N MET A 192 -7.81 -4.37 -1.97
CA MET A 192 -8.05 -3.44 -0.87
C MET A 192 -7.31 -3.84 0.41
N LEU A 193 -7.21 -5.14 0.72
CA LEU A 193 -6.40 -5.63 1.84
C LEU A 193 -4.92 -5.27 1.65
N LEU A 194 -4.36 -5.47 0.46
CA LEU A 194 -2.98 -5.10 0.15
C LEU A 194 -2.75 -3.60 0.33
N THR A 195 -3.66 -2.78 -0.21
CA THR A 195 -3.59 -1.33 -0.11
C THR A 195 -3.68 -0.85 1.35
N ASP A 196 -4.55 -1.45 2.16
CA ASP A 196 -4.68 -1.16 3.60
C ASP A 196 -3.41 -1.53 4.39
N VAL A 197 -2.80 -2.68 4.09
CA VAL A 197 -1.52 -3.08 4.69
C VAL A 197 -0.40 -2.12 4.30
N MET A 198 -0.31 -1.74 3.02
CA MET A 198 0.69 -0.77 2.56
C MET A 198 0.49 0.61 3.18
N HIS A 199 -0.76 1.07 3.33
CA HIS A 199 -1.08 2.30 4.04
C HIS A 199 -0.62 2.25 5.50
N ALA A 200 -0.92 1.15 6.19
CA ALA A 200 -0.54 0.96 7.58
C ALA A 200 0.98 1.00 7.76
N ILE A 201 1.75 0.40 6.85
CA ILE A 201 3.22 0.40 6.87
C ILE A 201 3.76 1.81 6.59
N HIS A 202 3.25 2.47 5.56
CA HIS A 202 3.80 3.74 5.06
C HIS A 202 3.41 4.95 5.93
N CYS A 203 2.13 5.09 6.26
CA CYS A 203 1.61 6.22 7.04
C CYS A 203 1.50 5.88 8.54
N GLY A 204 1.86 4.66 8.99
CA GLY A 204 1.88 4.28 10.41
C GLY A 204 0.48 4.16 11.05
N THR A 205 -0.56 3.97 10.25
CA THR A 205 -1.99 3.97 10.62
C THR A 205 -2.50 2.57 10.95
N VAL A 206 -3.55 2.46 11.78
CA VAL A 206 -4.22 1.17 12.08
C VAL A 206 -4.86 0.59 10.82
N LEU A 207 -4.81 -0.74 10.70
CA LEU A 207 -5.45 -1.49 9.61
C LEU A 207 -6.98 -1.35 9.69
N ASN A 208 -7.61 -1.16 8.54
CA ASN A 208 -9.06 -1.11 8.41
C ASN A 208 -9.66 -2.50 8.26
N TYR A 209 -8.93 -3.45 7.67
CA TYR A 209 -9.37 -4.83 7.49
C TYR A 209 -8.69 -5.78 8.47
N SER A 210 -9.46 -6.70 9.04
CA SER A 210 -8.91 -7.82 9.81
C SER A 210 -8.89 -9.10 8.97
N VAL A 211 -7.84 -9.91 9.09
CA VAL A 211 -7.80 -11.23 8.43
C VAL A 211 -8.96 -12.12 8.89
N SER A 212 -9.45 -11.93 10.12
CA SER A 212 -10.55 -12.73 10.68
C SER A 212 -11.92 -12.45 10.08
N GLU A 213 -12.14 -11.25 9.51
CA GLU A 213 -13.40 -10.89 8.83
C GLU A 213 -13.42 -11.31 7.35
N LEU A 214 -12.30 -11.76 6.78
CA LEU A 214 -12.23 -12.18 5.39
C LEU A 214 -12.75 -13.61 5.22
N LEU A 215 -14.00 -13.73 4.78
CA LEU A 215 -14.66 -14.99 4.43
C LEU A 215 -14.64 -15.21 2.91
N ILE A 216 -13.47 -15.07 2.29
CA ILE A 216 -13.29 -15.17 0.84
C ILE A 216 -12.77 -16.56 0.41
N ARG A 217 -12.72 -16.81 -0.91
CA ARG A 217 -12.04 -17.99 -1.48
C ARG A 217 -10.60 -17.64 -1.83
N MET A 218 -9.76 -18.67 -1.90
CA MET A 218 -8.44 -18.53 -2.49
C MET A 218 -8.57 -18.14 -3.99
N PRO A 219 -7.70 -17.26 -4.52
CA PRO A 219 -7.72 -16.89 -5.93
C PRO A 219 -7.68 -18.05 -6.91
N SER A 220 -6.85 -19.07 -6.65
CA SER A 220 -6.67 -20.19 -7.58
C SER A 220 -7.56 -21.41 -7.32
N THR A 221 -8.18 -21.49 -6.15
CA THR A 221 -8.95 -22.68 -5.73
C THR A 221 -10.28 -22.30 -5.07
N ASN A 222 -11.26 -23.20 -5.12
CA ASN A 222 -12.53 -23.00 -4.41
C ASN A 222 -12.43 -23.16 -2.88
N ARG A 223 -11.23 -23.26 -2.32
CA ARG A 223 -11.02 -23.42 -0.88
C ARG A 223 -11.26 -22.10 -0.13
N SER A 224 -11.74 -22.21 1.10
CA SER A 224 -11.86 -21.07 2.00
C SER A 224 -10.48 -20.50 2.33
N PHE A 225 -10.29 -19.20 2.10
CA PHE A 225 -9.08 -18.47 2.46
C PHE A 225 -8.72 -18.69 3.93
N ARG A 226 -9.68 -18.53 4.84
CA ARG A 226 -9.49 -18.71 6.28
C ARG A 226 -8.96 -20.10 6.64
N THR A 227 -9.39 -21.13 5.93
CA THR A 227 -8.88 -22.50 6.15
C THR A 227 -7.41 -22.60 5.75
N ILE A 228 -7.05 -22.09 4.57
CA ILE A 228 -5.67 -22.12 4.07
C ILE A 228 -4.74 -21.24 4.92
N TYR A 229 -5.19 -20.04 5.26
CA TYR A 229 -4.47 -19.14 6.15
C TYR A 229 -4.23 -19.78 7.52
N ASN A 230 -5.25 -20.41 8.12
CA ASN A 230 -5.08 -21.11 9.39
C ASN A 230 -4.09 -22.29 9.28
N LEU A 231 -4.08 -23.04 8.18
CA LEU A 231 -3.06 -24.08 7.98
C LEU A 231 -1.66 -23.45 8.00
N LEU A 232 -1.46 -22.35 7.26
CA LEU A 232 -0.19 -21.64 7.19
C LEU A 232 0.25 -21.09 8.56
N ALA A 233 -0.65 -20.37 9.25
CA ALA A 233 -0.40 -19.75 10.54
C ALA A 233 -0.04 -20.76 11.64
N HIS A 234 -0.55 -21.99 11.54
CA HIS A 234 -0.21 -23.08 12.47
C HIS A 234 0.98 -23.93 11.98
N GLY A 235 1.73 -23.47 10.99
CA GLY A 235 2.92 -24.16 10.48
C GLY A 235 2.63 -25.48 9.76
N LYS A 236 1.38 -25.70 9.31
CA LYS A 236 0.98 -26.91 8.58
C LYS A 236 1.27 -26.75 7.10
N ALA A 237 1.52 -27.88 6.44
CA ALA A 237 1.76 -27.91 5.00
C ALA A 237 0.55 -27.39 4.22
N LEU A 238 0.81 -26.55 3.22
CA LEU A 238 -0.22 -26.03 2.33
C LEU A 238 -0.63 -27.09 1.29
N PRO A 239 -1.91 -27.10 0.88
CA PRO A 239 -2.36 -27.96 -0.22
C PRO A 239 -1.63 -27.67 -1.53
N GLN A 240 -1.40 -28.72 -2.32
CA GLN A 240 -0.65 -28.65 -3.59
C GLN A 240 -1.39 -27.91 -4.72
N ASP A 241 -2.67 -27.63 -4.56
CA ASP A 241 -3.47 -26.86 -5.52
C ASP A 241 -3.36 -25.34 -5.28
N VAL A 242 -2.96 -24.89 -4.09
CA VAL A 242 -2.73 -23.47 -3.78
C VAL A 242 -1.31 -23.11 -4.23
N LYS A 243 -1.14 -22.63 -5.46
CA LYS A 243 0.21 -22.42 -6.05
C LYS A 243 0.37 -21.11 -6.78
N SER A 244 -0.70 -20.35 -6.97
CA SER A 244 -0.63 -19.19 -7.84
C SER A 244 0.10 -18.03 -7.15
N PRO A 245 0.69 -17.11 -7.92
CA PRO A 245 1.27 -15.87 -7.37
C PRO A 245 0.23 -15.07 -6.57
N GLU A 246 -1.04 -15.04 -7.00
CA GLU A 246 -2.13 -14.35 -6.32
C GLU A 246 -2.39 -14.95 -4.92
N ASP A 247 -2.43 -16.29 -4.82
CA ASP A 247 -2.57 -16.98 -3.53
C ASP A 247 -1.41 -16.60 -2.59
N SER A 248 -0.20 -16.60 -3.15
CA SER A 248 1.02 -16.31 -2.43
C SER A 248 1.02 -14.89 -1.86
N LEU A 249 0.70 -13.90 -2.69
CA LEU A 249 0.62 -12.51 -2.28
C LEU A 249 -0.51 -12.27 -1.28
N LEU A 250 -1.68 -12.90 -1.45
CA LEU A 250 -2.79 -12.78 -0.51
C LEU A 250 -2.41 -13.30 0.87
N LEU A 251 -1.82 -14.51 0.94
CA LEU A 251 -1.39 -15.11 2.20
C LEU A 251 -0.29 -14.29 2.87
N LEU A 252 0.66 -13.77 2.10
CA LEU A 252 1.74 -12.94 2.61
C LEU A 252 1.22 -11.59 3.15
N THR A 253 0.27 -10.98 2.43
CA THR A 253 -0.41 -9.74 2.86
C THR A 253 -1.16 -9.97 4.17
N ALA A 254 -1.85 -11.10 4.31
CA ALA A 254 -2.55 -11.46 5.54
C ALA A 254 -1.59 -11.70 6.71
N LEU A 255 -0.48 -12.41 6.49
CA LEU A 255 0.56 -12.58 7.52
C LEU A 255 1.14 -11.23 7.95
N LEU A 256 1.42 -10.34 6.99
CA LEU A 256 1.95 -9.01 7.28
C LEU A 256 0.94 -8.15 8.07
N SER A 257 -0.35 -8.25 7.75
CA SER A 257 -1.44 -7.63 8.51
C SER A 257 -1.42 -8.08 9.98
N ASP A 258 -1.38 -9.39 10.24
CA ASP A 258 -1.34 -9.94 11.59
C ASP A 258 -0.04 -9.59 12.33
N ILE A 259 1.10 -9.51 11.61
CA ILE A 259 2.39 -9.05 12.17
C ILE A 259 2.28 -7.60 12.64
N ILE A 260 1.74 -6.70 11.81
CA ILE A 260 1.54 -5.28 12.15
C ILE A 260 0.58 -5.16 13.34
N TYR A 261 -0.53 -5.90 13.32
CA TYR A 261 -1.51 -5.91 14.39
C TYR A 261 -0.87 -6.36 15.72
N MET A 262 -0.19 -7.52 15.73
CA MET A 262 0.53 -8.05 16.88
C MET A 262 1.47 -7.01 17.47
N GLN A 263 2.31 -6.40 16.63
CA GLN A 263 3.31 -5.45 17.09
C GLN A 263 2.68 -4.21 17.72
N ARG A 264 1.61 -3.67 17.14
CA ARG A 264 0.97 -2.47 17.69
C ARG A 264 0.21 -2.74 18.99
N CYS A 265 -0.43 -3.91 19.10
CA CYS A 265 -1.09 -4.32 20.33
C CYS A 265 -0.10 -4.54 21.49
N HIS A 266 1.05 -5.15 21.22
CA HIS A 266 2.00 -5.52 22.28
C HIS A 266 3.07 -4.45 22.57
N MET A 267 3.57 -3.70 21.57
CA MET A 267 4.61 -2.67 21.76
C MET A 267 4.10 -1.43 22.51
N SER A 268 2.79 -1.14 22.46
CA SER A 268 2.20 -0.05 23.25
C SER A 268 2.30 -0.28 24.76
N THR A 269 2.56 -1.52 25.20
CA THR A 269 2.54 -1.94 26.62
C THR A 269 3.91 -2.31 27.17
N LEU A 270 4.92 -2.47 26.33
CA LEU A 270 6.24 -2.95 26.73
C LEU A 270 7.28 -1.81 26.68
N PRO A 271 8.13 -1.67 27.70
CA PRO A 271 9.31 -0.81 27.57
C PRO A 271 10.14 -1.31 26.39
N LEU A 272 10.55 -0.38 25.52
CA LEU A 272 11.30 -0.56 24.26
C LEU A 272 12.65 -1.31 24.39
N SER A 273 13.00 -1.80 25.57
CA SER A 273 14.07 -2.77 25.75
C SER A 273 13.64 -4.08 25.08
N ILE A 274 14.06 -4.25 23.83
CA ILE A 274 13.99 -5.52 23.09
C ILE A 274 14.49 -6.60 24.07
N PRO A 275 13.64 -7.57 24.46
CA PRO A 275 14.13 -8.70 25.24
C PRO A 275 15.21 -9.34 24.39
N ASN A 276 16.44 -9.43 24.92
CA ASN A 276 17.50 -10.24 24.30
C ASN A 276 16.85 -11.55 23.84
N ASP A 277 17.12 -12.01 22.61
CA ASP A 277 16.57 -13.26 22.05
C ASP A 277 16.88 -14.50 22.95
N ASN A 278 17.71 -14.32 23.98
CA ASN A 278 18.05 -15.28 25.04
C ASN A 278 17.11 -15.29 26.26
N VAL A 279 16.07 -14.45 26.33
CA VAL A 279 15.07 -14.54 27.42
C VAL A 279 14.19 -15.76 27.16
N LEU A 280 14.67 -16.91 27.64
CA LEU A 280 13.94 -18.17 27.63
C LEU A 280 12.52 -17.94 28.18
N ARG A 281 11.52 -18.47 27.45
CA ARG A 281 10.11 -18.46 27.85
C ARG A 281 10.02 -18.87 29.32
N ASN A 282 9.61 -17.96 30.20
CA ASN A 282 9.44 -18.28 31.61
C ASN A 282 8.29 -19.31 31.73
N PRO A 283 8.57 -20.58 32.06
CA PRO A 283 7.54 -21.61 32.12
C PRO A 283 6.53 -21.37 33.26
N TYR A 284 6.88 -20.51 34.21
CA TYR A 284 6.07 -20.18 35.39
C TYR A 284 5.14 -18.97 35.17
N ALA A 285 5.24 -18.26 34.04
CA ALA A 285 4.36 -17.14 33.69
C ALA A 285 3.85 -17.22 32.23
N PRO A 286 3.15 -18.30 31.85
CA PRO A 286 2.76 -18.55 30.45
C PRO A 286 1.74 -17.54 29.90
N LEU A 287 1.06 -16.80 30.77
CA LEU A 287 0.03 -15.81 30.41
C LEU A 287 0.56 -14.37 30.44
N SER A 288 1.88 -14.17 30.48
CA SER A 288 2.46 -12.83 30.40
C SER A 288 2.36 -12.27 28.97
N VAL A 289 2.31 -10.93 28.84
CA VAL A 289 2.32 -10.26 27.53
C VAL A 289 3.57 -10.61 26.73
N ASN A 290 4.72 -10.76 27.40
CA ASN A 290 5.98 -11.15 26.77
C ASN A 290 5.96 -12.58 26.23
N SER A 291 5.44 -13.53 27.01
CA SER A 291 5.35 -14.92 26.58
C SER A 291 4.39 -15.09 25.40
N GLU A 292 3.29 -14.34 25.40
CA GLU A 292 2.34 -14.35 24.28
C GLU A 292 2.93 -13.70 23.02
N CYS A 293 3.58 -12.53 23.15
CA CYS A 293 4.27 -11.87 22.05
C CYS A 293 5.35 -12.77 21.43
N TRP A 294 6.16 -13.44 22.27
CA TRP A 294 7.18 -14.37 21.79
C TRP A 294 6.57 -15.58 21.07
N ARG A 295 5.50 -16.17 21.63
CA ARG A 295 4.76 -17.27 21.00
C ARG A 295 4.26 -16.86 19.62
N LEU A 296 3.58 -15.72 19.52
CA LEU A 296 3.05 -15.20 18.25
C LEU A 296 4.18 -14.89 17.25
N LYS A 297 5.31 -14.33 17.69
CA LYS A 297 6.50 -14.12 16.85
C LYS A 297 7.03 -15.43 16.26
N VAL A 298 7.13 -16.47 17.09
CA VAL A 298 7.58 -17.82 16.65
C VAL A 298 6.58 -18.44 15.67
N ASP A 299 5.28 -18.34 15.95
CA ASP A 299 4.22 -18.84 15.07
C ASP A 299 4.28 -18.13 13.71
N MET A 300 4.41 -16.80 13.67
CA MET A 300 4.53 -16.02 12.42
C MET A 300 5.83 -16.31 11.65
N MET A 301 6.96 -16.46 12.34
CA MET A 301 8.23 -16.86 11.69
C MET A 301 8.12 -18.26 11.07
N THR A 302 7.43 -19.18 11.75
CA THR A 302 7.17 -20.53 11.24
C THR A 302 6.27 -20.46 10.01
N ALA A 303 5.20 -19.66 10.06
CA ALA A 303 4.30 -19.43 8.94
C ALA A 303 5.03 -18.85 7.71
N LEU A 304 5.88 -17.83 7.89
CA LEU A 304 6.69 -17.26 6.80
C LEU A 304 7.69 -18.25 6.22
N SER A 305 8.23 -19.17 7.03
CA SER A 305 9.12 -20.22 6.57
C SER A 305 8.37 -21.28 5.76
N GLN A 306 7.15 -21.64 6.17
CA GLN A 306 6.27 -22.53 5.40
C GLN A 306 5.82 -21.89 4.09
N TRP A 307 5.49 -20.59 4.11
CA TRP A 307 5.18 -19.83 2.91
C TRP A 307 6.37 -19.89 1.93
N GLU A 308 7.59 -19.68 2.42
CA GLU A 308 8.80 -19.71 1.61
C GLU A 308 9.04 -21.08 0.98
N ASN A 309 8.98 -22.14 1.78
CA ASN A 309 9.15 -23.52 1.30
C ASN A 309 8.13 -23.87 0.21
N HIS A 310 6.93 -23.29 0.27
CA HIS A 310 5.85 -23.60 -0.66
C HIS A 310 5.86 -22.75 -1.93
N PHE A 311 6.25 -21.47 -1.83
CA PHE A 311 6.10 -20.49 -2.91
C PHE A 311 7.39 -19.96 -3.50
N ARG A 312 8.56 -20.11 -2.85
CA ARG A 312 9.82 -19.48 -3.27
C ARG A 312 10.12 -19.62 -4.76
N ASP A 313 9.97 -20.83 -5.30
CA ASP A 313 10.32 -21.14 -6.69
C ASP A 313 9.19 -20.83 -7.70
N LYS A 314 8.07 -20.27 -7.23
CA LYS A 314 6.83 -20.06 -8.02
C LYS A 314 6.42 -18.60 -8.16
N VAL A 315 7.07 -17.69 -7.44
CA VAL A 315 6.70 -16.28 -7.39
C VAL A 315 7.78 -15.39 -7.98
N GLU A 316 7.37 -14.21 -8.41
CA GLU A 316 8.27 -13.18 -8.90
C GLU A 316 9.08 -12.57 -7.74
N ASN A 317 10.22 -11.95 -8.08
CA ASN A 317 11.15 -11.43 -7.08
C ASN A 317 10.54 -10.29 -6.24
N ASP A 318 9.58 -9.54 -6.76
CA ASP A 318 8.89 -8.49 -6.02
C ASP A 318 8.07 -9.03 -4.85
N ILE A 319 7.45 -10.20 -5.00
CA ILE A 319 6.76 -10.92 -3.91
C ILE A 319 7.79 -11.49 -2.92
N LEU A 320 8.94 -11.98 -3.39
CA LEU A 320 10.05 -12.41 -2.51
C LEU A 320 10.62 -11.24 -1.70
N ALA A 321 10.73 -10.06 -2.29
CA ALA A 321 11.12 -8.84 -1.58
C ALA A 321 10.11 -8.51 -0.47
N LEU A 322 8.80 -8.62 -0.74
CA LEU A 322 7.77 -8.43 0.29
C LEU A 322 7.87 -9.49 1.41
N HIS A 323 8.26 -10.73 1.08
CA HIS A 323 8.46 -11.80 2.06
C HIS A 323 9.65 -11.52 2.97
N CYS A 324 10.78 -11.10 2.40
CA CYS A 324 11.94 -10.65 3.16
C CYS A 324 11.57 -9.44 4.04
N PHE A 325 10.75 -8.53 3.52
CA PHE A 325 10.24 -7.40 4.28
C PHE A 325 9.32 -7.83 5.44
N ALA A 326 8.47 -8.85 5.27
CA ALA A 326 7.64 -9.37 6.37
C ALA A 326 8.50 -9.97 7.50
N LYS A 327 9.57 -10.70 7.14
CA LYS A 327 10.58 -11.16 8.10
C LYS A 327 11.31 -9.99 8.77
N LEU A 328 11.65 -8.95 8.00
CA LEU A 328 12.28 -7.74 8.52
C LEU A 328 11.39 -7.05 9.55
N HIS A 329 10.10 -6.95 9.26
CA HIS A 329 9.09 -6.39 10.16
C HIS A 329 9.04 -7.15 11.48
N LEU A 330 9.06 -8.48 11.46
CA LEU A 330 9.16 -9.31 12.68
C LEU A 330 10.48 -9.16 13.44
N ALA A 331 11.59 -8.97 12.73
CA ALA A 331 12.91 -8.81 13.33
C ALA A 331 13.08 -7.43 14.01
N CYS A 332 12.44 -6.40 13.47
CA CYS A 332 12.51 -5.03 13.97
C CYS A 332 11.10 -4.43 14.18
N PRO A 333 10.47 -4.60 15.35
CA PRO A 333 9.11 -4.10 15.57
C PRO A 333 8.94 -2.58 15.48
N ALA A 334 10.03 -1.81 15.61
CA ALA A 334 10.02 -0.35 15.58
C ALA A 334 10.23 0.27 14.19
N LEU A 335 10.12 -0.52 13.10
CA LEU A 335 10.33 -0.03 11.72
C LEU A 335 9.48 1.20 11.37
N TRP A 336 8.24 1.24 11.85
CA TRP A 336 7.30 2.32 11.56
C TRP A 336 7.76 3.69 12.08
N GLU A 337 8.71 3.74 13.03
CA GLU A 337 9.26 4.99 13.55
C GLU A 337 10.38 5.56 12.68
N LEU A 338 11.05 4.72 11.89
CA LEU A 338 12.24 5.10 11.11
C LEU A 338 11.98 6.22 10.10
N PRO A 339 10.87 6.22 9.31
CA PRO A 339 10.58 7.33 8.40
C PRO A 339 10.52 8.67 9.13
N ARG A 340 9.85 8.71 10.29
CA ARG A 340 9.76 9.92 11.13
C ARG A 340 11.13 10.34 11.64
N MET A 341 11.96 9.41 12.09
CA MET A 341 13.33 9.68 12.55
C MET A 341 14.25 10.20 11.42
N ALA A 342 14.01 9.77 10.18
CA ALA A 342 14.69 10.26 8.98
C ALA A 342 14.20 11.66 8.52
N GLY A 343 13.17 12.21 9.16
CA GLY A 343 12.55 13.48 8.76
C GLY A 343 11.63 13.35 7.54
N TYR A 344 11.20 12.14 7.19
CA TYR A 344 10.30 11.92 6.06
C TYR A 344 8.91 12.53 6.31
N GLY A 345 8.40 13.24 5.29
CA GLY A 345 7.14 13.97 5.32
C GLY A 345 7.20 15.39 5.93
N GLY A 346 8.34 15.88 6.43
CA GLY A 346 8.47 17.34 6.68
C GLY A 346 7.78 17.89 7.93
N SER A 347 7.72 17.13 9.04
CA SER A 347 7.58 17.77 10.36
C SER A 347 8.91 18.42 10.77
N ALA A 348 9.25 19.53 10.11
CA ALA A 348 10.36 20.40 10.49
C ALA A 348 10.09 21.18 11.79
N SER A 349 8.93 21.00 12.44
CA SER A 349 8.58 21.65 13.72
C SER A 349 8.77 20.74 14.95
N LEU A 350 9.63 19.73 14.89
CA LEU A 350 10.11 19.13 16.12
C LEU A 350 11.07 20.13 16.76
N SER A 351 10.58 20.79 17.81
CA SER A 351 11.39 21.53 18.77
C SER A 351 12.71 20.76 19.01
N PRO A 352 13.87 21.42 18.92
CA PRO A 352 15.18 20.77 19.10
C PRO A 352 15.37 20.10 20.47
N ASN A 353 14.40 20.26 21.39
CA ASN A 353 14.46 19.76 22.76
C ASN A 353 13.48 18.60 23.07
N ALA A 354 12.79 18.01 22.08
CA ALA A 354 11.77 16.97 22.33
C ALA A 354 12.13 15.54 21.84
N VAL A 355 13.29 15.33 21.23
CA VAL A 355 13.74 13.99 20.81
C VAL A 355 14.90 13.56 21.70
N ASP A 356 14.55 13.21 22.95
CA ASP A 356 15.34 12.27 23.72
C ASP A 356 15.39 10.98 22.87
N SER A 357 16.43 10.88 22.05
CA SER A 357 16.47 10.00 20.89
C SER A 357 16.67 8.60 21.41
N LYS A 358 15.58 7.90 21.69
CA LYS A 358 15.62 6.45 21.92
C LYS A 358 16.26 5.84 20.67
N GLN A 359 17.54 5.53 20.79
CA GLN A 359 18.28 4.86 19.75
C GLN A 359 17.61 3.51 19.53
N ILE A 360 16.99 3.32 18.37
CA ILE A 360 16.46 2.03 17.98
C ILE A 360 17.67 1.16 17.69
N ASP A 361 17.87 0.13 18.50
CA ASP A 361 18.87 -0.91 18.22
C ASP A 361 18.35 -1.80 17.09
N ILE A 362 19.13 -1.91 16.03
CA ILE A 362 18.80 -2.70 14.84
C ILE A 362 19.59 -4.02 14.93
N PRO A 363 18.92 -5.18 15.04
CA PRO A 363 19.59 -6.47 15.05
C PRO A 363 20.32 -6.75 13.72
N ASP A 364 21.44 -7.49 13.75
CA ASP A 364 22.17 -7.85 12.52
C ASP A 364 21.29 -8.59 11.51
N LYS A 365 20.41 -9.47 11.98
CA LYS A 365 19.44 -10.17 11.14
C LYS A 365 18.49 -9.22 10.39
N ALA A 366 18.12 -8.08 10.99
CA ALA A 366 17.30 -7.08 10.32
C ALA A 366 18.09 -6.38 9.19
N MET A 367 19.39 -6.16 9.40
CA MET A 367 20.27 -5.64 8.35
C MET A 367 20.39 -6.63 7.18
N ASP A 368 20.62 -7.92 7.45
CA ASP A 368 20.71 -8.95 6.42
C ASP A 368 19.42 -9.03 5.59
N LEU A 369 18.26 -8.99 6.25
CA LEU A 369 16.96 -9.00 5.59
C LEU A 369 16.72 -7.74 4.74
N ALA A 370 17.16 -6.56 5.19
CA ALA A 370 17.06 -5.33 4.41
C ALA A 370 17.90 -5.41 3.12
N TRP A 371 19.07 -6.05 3.16
CA TRP A 371 19.87 -6.33 1.96
C TRP A 371 19.21 -7.34 1.04
N LEU A 372 18.58 -8.39 1.56
CA LEU A 372 17.82 -9.35 0.76
C LEU A 372 16.61 -8.71 0.05
N VAL A 373 15.95 -7.73 0.69
CA VAL A 373 14.89 -6.94 0.03
C VAL A 373 15.45 -6.23 -1.20
N LEU A 374 16.64 -5.61 -1.09
CA LEU A 374 17.29 -4.95 -2.23
C LEU A 374 17.71 -5.94 -3.31
N ASP A 375 18.29 -7.09 -2.93
CA ASP A 375 18.76 -8.12 -3.87
C ASP A 375 17.62 -8.67 -4.74
N HIS A 376 16.46 -8.92 -4.13
CA HIS A 376 15.27 -9.32 -4.88
C HIS A 376 14.69 -8.18 -5.75
N CYS A 377 14.92 -6.93 -5.39
CA CYS A 377 14.51 -5.78 -6.20
C CYS A 377 15.51 -5.43 -7.32
N ASP A 378 16.79 -5.80 -7.21
CA ASP A 378 17.82 -5.46 -8.18
C ASP A 378 17.64 -6.27 -9.48
N ARG A 379 16.93 -5.67 -10.43
CA ARG A 379 16.55 -6.29 -11.72
C ARG A 379 17.65 -6.19 -12.78
N GLY A 380 18.92 -6.21 -12.40
CA GLY A 380 20.11 -5.83 -13.18
C GLY A 380 20.36 -6.45 -14.57
N SER A 381 19.40 -7.10 -15.25
CA SER A 381 19.64 -7.69 -16.58
C SER A 381 18.45 -7.80 -17.54
N LYS A 382 17.20 -7.49 -17.17
CA LYS A 382 16.07 -7.65 -18.11
C LYS A 382 15.07 -6.48 -18.06
N PRO A 383 14.87 -5.76 -19.18
CA PRO A 383 13.80 -4.78 -19.33
C PRO A 383 12.47 -5.54 -19.53
N THR A 384 12.00 -6.22 -18.49
CA THR A 384 10.74 -6.97 -18.53
C THR A 384 9.69 -6.25 -17.71
N LYS A 385 8.76 -5.63 -18.44
CA LYS A 385 7.49 -5.00 -18.01
C LYS A 385 7.63 -3.89 -16.94
N PRO A 386 6.84 -2.79 -17.05
CA PRO A 386 6.75 -1.81 -15.98
C PRO A 386 6.33 -2.52 -14.69
N ASN A 387 7.07 -2.29 -13.61
CA ASN A 387 6.84 -2.92 -12.33
C ASN A 387 5.66 -2.23 -11.63
N LEU A 388 4.52 -2.91 -11.58
CA LEU A 388 3.25 -2.34 -11.08
C LEU A 388 3.07 -2.52 -9.57
N SER A 389 4.07 -3.08 -8.90
CA SER A 389 3.97 -3.53 -7.51
C SER A 389 3.99 -2.35 -6.56
N ILE A 390 2.80 -2.02 -6.05
CA ILE A 390 2.53 -0.84 -5.21
C ILE A 390 3.29 -0.86 -3.87
N TRP A 391 3.78 -2.03 -3.45
CA TRP A 391 4.50 -2.20 -2.18
C TRP A 391 5.99 -1.86 -2.28
N LEU A 392 6.59 -1.95 -3.47
CA LEU A 392 8.06 -1.87 -3.63
C LEU A 392 8.68 -0.55 -3.16
N PRO A 393 8.14 0.64 -3.52
CA PRO A 393 8.69 1.90 -3.03
C PRO A 393 8.75 1.95 -1.50
N ILE A 394 7.69 1.48 -0.84
CA ILE A 394 7.54 1.51 0.60
C ILE A 394 8.54 0.56 1.27
N ILE A 395 8.61 -0.71 0.82
CA ILE A 395 9.49 -1.70 1.45
C ILE A 395 10.97 -1.39 1.21
N LEU A 396 11.34 -0.88 0.03
CA LEU A 396 12.71 -0.46 -0.28
C LEU A 396 13.12 0.73 0.58
N PHE A 397 12.25 1.72 0.70
CA PHE A 397 12.51 2.90 1.50
C PHE A 397 12.69 2.52 2.97
N ILE A 398 11.77 1.76 3.57
CA ILE A 398 11.89 1.36 4.97
C ILE A 398 13.12 0.48 5.20
N SER A 399 13.43 -0.46 4.29
CA SER A 399 14.64 -1.29 4.36
C SER A 399 15.92 -0.45 4.32
N SER A 400 15.97 0.58 3.48
CA SER A 400 17.11 1.51 3.45
C SER A 400 17.29 2.28 4.77
N LEU A 401 16.19 2.61 5.46
CA LEU A 401 16.24 3.27 6.76
C LEU A 401 16.74 2.35 7.87
N VAL A 402 16.49 1.04 7.77
CA VAL A 402 17.10 0.03 8.67
C VAL A 402 18.62 0.05 8.53
N VAL A 403 19.11 0.02 7.28
CA VAL A 403 20.54 0.08 6.98
C VAL A 403 21.14 1.39 7.50
N TRP A 404 20.48 2.53 7.25
CA TRP A 404 20.90 3.83 7.76
C TRP A 404 21.00 3.85 9.29
N GLN A 405 19.95 3.43 10.00
CA GLN A 405 19.92 3.46 11.46
C GLN A 405 20.97 2.54 12.09
N ARG A 406 21.24 1.38 11.47
CA ARG A 406 22.30 0.45 11.89
C ARG A 406 23.68 1.06 11.69
N LEU A 407 23.96 1.63 10.52
CA LEU A 407 25.25 2.28 10.23
C LEU A 407 25.50 3.50 11.12
N ARG A 408 24.47 4.31 11.40
CA ARG A 408 24.57 5.45 12.31
C ARG A 408 24.86 5.05 13.75
N SER A 409 24.37 3.87 14.16
CA SER A 409 24.52 3.36 15.53
C SER A 409 25.85 2.61 15.75
N GLN A 410 26.62 2.35 14.71
CA GLN A 410 27.89 1.63 14.82
C GLN A 410 28.97 2.50 15.47
N SER A 411 29.69 1.91 16.42
CA SER A 411 30.91 2.50 16.96
C SER A 411 32.00 2.57 15.89
N ALA A 412 32.86 3.59 15.92
CA ALA A 412 33.97 3.77 14.98
C ALA A 412 34.94 2.57 14.90
N THR A 413 34.91 1.67 15.89
CA THR A 413 35.73 0.47 15.98
C THR A 413 35.14 -0.77 15.30
N ASP A 414 33.87 -0.74 14.86
CA ASP A 414 33.16 -1.91 14.27
C ASP A 414 32.58 -1.61 12.88
N LEU A 415 33.42 -1.08 11.97
CA LEU A 415 33.07 -0.72 10.58
C LEU A 415 32.86 -1.93 9.65
N LYS A 416 32.11 -2.95 10.09
CA LYS A 416 31.88 -4.18 9.30
C LYS A 416 31.07 -3.95 8.02
N TYR A 417 30.26 -2.89 7.97
CA TYR A 417 29.19 -2.76 6.99
C TYR A 417 29.34 -1.59 6.00
N GLY A 418 30.53 -0.98 5.94
CA GLY A 418 30.84 0.09 4.99
C GLY A 418 30.36 1.47 5.41
N THR A 419 30.14 2.35 4.43
CA THR A 419 29.78 3.77 4.65
C THR A 419 28.33 4.03 4.25
N LEU A 420 27.75 5.15 4.68
CA LEU A 420 26.39 5.57 4.27
C LEU A 420 26.20 5.67 2.75
N LYS A 421 27.29 5.69 1.96
CA LYS A 421 27.22 5.62 0.49
C LYS A 421 26.47 4.40 -0.03
N VAL A 422 26.38 3.32 0.73
CA VAL A 422 25.64 2.11 0.33
C VAL A 422 24.13 2.36 0.15
N LEU A 423 23.58 3.42 0.77
CA LEU A 423 22.19 3.85 0.57
C LEU A 423 21.89 4.27 -0.88
N SER A 424 22.93 4.61 -1.67
CA SER A 424 22.78 4.93 -3.10
C SER A 424 22.18 3.77 -3.91
N MET A 425 22.41 2.53 -3.51
CA MET A 425 21.84 1.36 -4.19
C MET A 425 20.31 1.33 -4.04
N PHE A 426 19.80 1.52 -2.82
CA PHE A 426 18.36 1.64 -2.55
C PHE A 426 17.75 2.85 -3.25
N ARG A 427 18.42 4.01 -3.16
CA ARG A 427 17.99 5.24 -3.83
C ARG A 427 17.79 5.03 -5.33
N ASN A 428 18.76 4.38 -5.99
CA ASN A 428 18.70 4.14 -7.42
C ASN A 428 17.54 3.21 -7.80
N GLU A 429 17.23 2.21 -6.97
CA GLU A 429 16.10 1.31 -7.23
C GLU A 429 14.74 1.97 -6.97
N ILE A 430 14.63 2.81 -5.93
CA ILE A 430 13.43 3.61 -5.66
C ILE A 430 13.19 4.62 -6.79
N ALA A 431 14.25 5.27 -7.29
CA ALA A 431 14.16 6.24 -8.38
C ALA A 431 13.69 5.63 -9.71
N ARG A 432 13.80 4.32 -9.89
CA ARG A 432 13.28 3.60 -11.07
C ARG A 432 11.77 3.35 -10.99
N GLN A 433 11.16 3.48 -9.82
CA GLN A 433 9.73 3.25 -9.65
C GLN A 433 8.94 4.49 -10.11
N PRO A 434 7.74 4.30 -10.70
CA PRO A 434 6.98 5.40 -11.30
C PRO A 434 6.27 6.30 -10.28
N TRP A 435 6.23 5.91 -9.01
CA TRP A 435 5.34 6.50 -8.03
C TRP A 435 5.83 7.86 -7.51
N PRO A 436 4.93 8.86 -7.33
CA PRO A 436 5.32 10.19 -6.88
C PRO A 436 6.16 10.19 -5.59
N CYS A 437 5.76 9.39 -4.59
CA CYS A 437 6.45 9.30 -3.30
C CYS A 437 7.95 8.97 -3.39
N CYS A 438 8.40 8.37 -4.50
CA CYS A 438 9.79 7.99 -4.73
C CYS A 438 10.73 9.22 -4.76
N LEU A 439 10.24 10.38 -5.21
CA LEU A 439 11.03 11.62 -5.23
C LEU A 439 11.39 12.07 -3.80
N ASP A 440 10.42 12.08 -2.89
CA ASP A 440 10.65 12.46 -1.50
C ASP A 440 11.45 11.41 -0.73
N MET A 441 11.23 10.13 -1.03
CA MET A 441 12.00 9.02 -0.46
C MET A 441 13.48 9.12 -0.87
N THR A 442 13.77 9.35 -2.15
CA THR A 442 15.15 9.49 -2.66
C THR A 442 15.83 10.75 -2.14
N SER A 443 15.13 11.89 -2.10
CA SER A 443 15.61 13.14 -1.48
C SER A 443 15.92 12.96 0.01
N THR A 444 15.11 12.18 0.72
CA THR A 444 15.37 11.83 2.11
C THR A 444 16.65 11.01 2.24
N LEU A 445 16.87 10.00 1.39
CA LEU A 445 18.12 9.21 1.41
C LEU A 445 19.35 10.06 1.05
N ASP A 446 19.24 10.96 0.07
CA ASP A 446 20.32 11.88 -0.29
C ASP A 446 20.74 12.76 0.90
N ARG A 447 19.76 13.29 1.65
CA ARG A 447 20.03 14.05 2.87
C ARG A 447 20.70 13.18 3.95
N LEU A 448 20.26 11.93 4.10
CA LEU A 448 20.85 11.01 5.08
C LEU A 448 22.28 10.57 4.72
N MET A 449 22.65 10.57 3.44
CA MET A 449 24.02 10.25 3.00
C MET A 449 25.02 11.40 3.20
N GLN A 450 24.54 12.64 3.35
CA GLN A 450 25.36 13.84 3.54
C GLN A 450 25.66 14.14 5.01
N ASN A 451 24.80 13.65 5.91
CA ASN A 451 24.95 13.73 7.37
C ASN A 451 25.75 12.54 7.89
#